data_AF-A0AAU2F8L2-F1
#
_entry.id   AF-A0AAU2F8L2-F1
#
_cell.length_a   1.000
_cell.length_b   1.000
_cell.length_c   1.000
_cell.angle_alpha   90.00
_cell.angle_beta   90.00
_cell.angle_gamma   90.00
#
_symmetry.space_group_name_H-M   'P 1'
#
loop_
_entity.id
_entity.type
_entity.pdbx_description
1 polymer ?
#
loop_
_entity_poly.entity_id
_entity_poly.type
_entity_poly.pdbx_seq_one_letter_code
_entity_poly.pdbx_strand_id
1 'polypeptide(L)'
;MGGPGDPPEGTPEATPGGGEDEYRSVVFDESFVRAARLQEFSAQERLDDHAPAVRRRQPLHRGLSRQALILVVLIAVAFGTAIYMGIRNPYESPVAELSPEPLRMTVIPLAPQGAVPGAVDPEQLFARSPAAQFGIGAEGIALPATKSTAHFSDSQVVSALTTAKDYIVESSLYPEVLTGGEVRAVRVLLDPDQLDQFDQSFDSPVADGRHAPTGWLVRFDPSRAQLADDKIRVRGTLRAAEADSATLEVVADHTFVYALRPTGADGKAKASLFTVRRELHFSFDRDDLRMHQARLVVSYVQAGPLSCAEDSANHFRPLLAGQTAKEGGPAGTDPFATDGATALCGSLAVGAQPKV
;
A
#
# COMPACT_ATOMS: atom_id res chain seq x y z
N MET A 1 -14.67 -44.52 47.30
CA MET A 1 -14.38 -45.90 47.73
C MET A 1 -12.95 -46.20 47.33
N GLY A 2 -12.06 -46.36 48.31
CA GLY A 2 -10.62 -46.55 48.10
C GLY A 2 -9.80 -45.82 49.18
N GLY A 3 -9.84 -46.31 50.41
CA GLY A 3 -8.96 -45.84 51.48
C GLY A 3 -7.54 -46.37 51.28
N PRO A 4 -6.47 -45.59 51.51
CA PRO A 4 -5.11 -46.10 51.50
C PRO A 4 -4.88 -47.01 52.71
N GLY A 5 -4.56 -48.27 52.42
CA GLY A 5 -4.46 -49.37 53.39
C GLY A 5 -3.33 -49.23 54.41
N ASP A 6 -3.51 -49.94 55.51
CA ASP A 6 -2.51 -50.11 56.56
C ASP A 6 -1.21 -50.74 56.00
N PRO A 7 -0.04 -50.35 56.52
CA PRO A 7 1.23 -50.96 56.11
C PRO A 7 1.33 -52.40 56.63
N PRO A 8 2.03 -53.29 55.90
CA PRO A 8 2.07 -54.71 56.21
C PRO A 8 2.87 -55.01 57.50
N GLU A 9 2.31 -55.87 58.36
CA GLU A 9 3.03 -56.53 59.46
C GLU A 9 3.78 -57.76 58.95
N GLY A 10 5.06 -57.88 59.29
CA GLY A 10 5.82 -59.14 59.21
C GLY A 10 7.01 -59.14 58.24
N THR A 11 8.19 -59.43 58.79
CA THR A 11 9.43 -59.79 58.08
C THR A 11 9.31 -61.16 57.39
N PRO A 12 9.76 -61.33 56.14
CA PRO A 12 9.99 -62.66 55.57
C PRO A 12 11.33 -63.22 56.04
N GLU A 13 11.30 -64.41 56.65
CA GLU A 13 12.44 -65.30 56.78
C GLU A 13 13.02 -65.65 55.40
N ALA A 14 14.35 -65.70 55.33
CA ALA A 14 15.13 -65.99 54.15
C ALA A 14 15.16 -67.50 53.79
N THR A 15 15.32 -67.81 52.49
CA THR A 15 16.11 -68.94 51.95
C THR A 15 16.08 -68.96 50.41
N PRO A 16 17.05 -69.57 49.70
CA PRO A 16 18.49 -69.32 49.77
C PRO A 16 19.12 -69.08 48.37
N GLY A 17 20.11 -68.19 48.30
CA GLY A 17 21.16 -68.25 47.27
C GLY A 17 20.95 -67.41 46.00
N GLY A 18 21.76 -66.35 45.89
CA GLY A 18 22.21 -65.78 44.61
C GLY A 18 21.67 -64.39 44.27
N GLY A 19 22.57 -63.39 44.27
CA GLY A 19 22.38 -62.11 43.56
C GLY A 19 22.78 -60.89 44.38
N GLU A 20 24.01 -60.39 44.18
CA GLU A 20 24.61 -59.24 44.89
C GLU A 20 24.03 -57.86 44.48
N ASP A 21 22.71 -57.74 44.39
CA ASP A 21 21.97 -56.48 44.15
C ASP A 21 21.05 -56.12 45.35
N GLU A 22 21.35 -56.62 46.55
CA GLU A 22 20.49 -56.51 47.73
C GLU A 22 20.62 -55.20 48.55
N TYR A 23 21.55 -54.30 48.19
CA TYR A 23 21.83 -53.09 48.99
C TYR A 23 21.45 -51.76 48.34
N ARG A 24 20.74 -51.75 47.20
CA ARG A 24 20.34 -50.50 46.52
C ARG A 24 18.93 -49.99 46.84
N SER A 25 18.16 -50.72 47.64
CA SER A 25 16.77 -50.36 48.01
C SER A 25 16.62 -49.76 49.41
N VAL A 26 17.73 -49.54 50.14
CA VAL A 26 17.71 -48.98 51.51
C VAL A 26 18.34 -47.59 51.57
N VAL A 27 18.08 -46.76 50.56
CA VAL A 27 18.44 -45.34 50.57
C VAL A 27 17.16 -44.55 50.77
N PHE A 28 17.11 -43.76 51.84
CA PHE A 28 15.96 -42.93 52.20
C PHE A 28 15.60 -41.97 51.07
N ASP A 29 14.55 -42.30 50.32
CA ASP A 29 14.06 -41.47 49.22
C ASP A 29 13.43 -40.17 49.76
N GLU A 30 13.45 -39.08 48.98
CA GLU A 30 12.95 -37.75 49.41
C GLU A 30 11.46 -37.79 49.82
N SER A 31 10.71 -38.76 49.28
CA SER A 31 9.33 -39.05 49.62
C SER A 31 9.17 -39.61 51.05
N PHE A 32 10.09 -40.46 51.52
CA PHE A 32 10.09 -41.00 52.89
C PHE A 32 10.36 -39.91 53.91
N VAL A 33 11.32 -39.01 53.64
CA VAL A 33 11.64 -37.86 54.50
C VAL A 33 10.45 -36.88 54.59
N ARG A 34 9.69 -36.69 53.51
CA ARG A 34 8.48 -35.86 53.53
C ARG A 34 7.29 -36.51 54.25
N ALA A 35 7.18 -37.83 54.21
CA ALA A 35 6.10 -38.56 54.87
C ALA A 35 6.29 -38.72 56.39
N ALA A 36 7.51 -38.51 56.91
CA ALA A 36 7.80 -38.57 58.34
C ALA A 36 6.99 -37.52 59.12
N ARG A 37 6.12 -37.99 60.03
CA ARG A 37 5.21 -37.15 60.84
C ARG A 37 5.85 -36.60 62.12
N LEU A 38 7.13 -36.91 62.35
CA LEU A 38 7.86 -36.65 63.58
C LEU A 38 9.16 -35.92 63.24
N GLN A 39 9.46 -34.88 64.02
CA GLN A 39 10.71 -34.11 63.91
C GLN A 39 11.45 -34.18 65.24
N GLU A 40 12.72 -34.58 65.21
CA GLU A 40 13.61 -34.55 66.37
C GLU A 40 14.18 -33.15 66.61
N PHE A 41 14.37 -32.80 67.88
CA PHE A 41 15.02 -31.55 68.29
C PHE A 41 16.53 -31.57 68.06
N SER A 42 17.10 -30.41 67.79
CA SER A 42 18.55 -30.25 67.62
C SER A 42 19.31 -30.43 68.93
N ALA A 43 20.62 -30.74 68.85
CA ALA A 43 21.45 -30.98 70.04
C ALA A 43 21.52 -29.78 71.00
N GLN A 44 21.41 -28.55 70.49
CA GLN A 44 21.35 -27.32 71.30
C GLN A 44 20.02 -27.17 72.07
N GLU A 45 18.89 -27.55 71.48
CA GLU A 45 17.55 -27.38 72.08
C GLU A 45 17.24 -28.40 73.20
N ARG A 46 18.06 -29.46 73.33
CA ARG A 46 17.94 -30.46 74.40
C ARG A 46 18.62 -30.05 75.71
N LEU A 47 19.36 -28.92 75.72
CA LEU A 47 20.13 -28.47 76.89
C LEU A 47 19.28 -27.73 77.94
N ASP A 48 18.14 -27.15 77.56
CA ASP A 48 17.41 -26.22 78.43
C ASP A 48 16.18 -26.83 79.16
N ASP A 49 15.61 -27.97 78.74
CA ASP A 49 14.49 -28.58 79.49
C ASP A 49 14.28 -30.08 79.18
N HIS A 50 14.00 -30.89 80.21
CA HIS A 50 13.82 -32.35 80.09
C HIS A 50 12.35 -32.72 79.81
N ALA A 51 11.94 -32.63 78.54
CA ALA A 51 10.64 -33.07 78.03
C ALA A 51 10.82 -33.82 76.68
N PRO A 52 9.88 -34.69 76.24
CA PRO A 52 10.18 -35.81 75.33
C PRO A 52 10.71 -35.38 73.95
N ALA A 53 11.67 -36.17 73.42
CA ALA A 53 12.58 -35.80 72.33
C ALA A 53 11.98 -35.68 70.91
N VAL A 54 10.66 -35.63 70.76
CA VAL A 54 10.00 -35.66 69.45
C VAL A 54 8.73 -34.81 69.45
N ARG A 55 8.55 -33.94 68.44
CA ARG A 55 7.31 -33.19 68.21
C ARG A 55 6.59 -33.63 66.93
N ARG A 56 5.25 -33.61 66.97
CA ARG A 56 4.39 -33.91 65.81
C ARG A 56 4.36 -32.69 64.87
N ARG A 57 4.68 -32.91 63.60
CA ARG A 57 4.74 -31.84 62.58
C ARG A 57 3.30 -31.41 62.19
N GLN A 58 2.95 -30.13 62.32
CA GLN A 58 1.67 -29.60 61.82
C GLN A 58 1.73 -29.40 60.29
N PRO A 59 0.68 -29.75 59.53
CA PRO A 59 0.66 -29.55 58.08
C PRO A 59 0.61 -28.04 57.75
N LEU A 60 1.57 -27.58 56.96
CA LEU A 60 1.60 -26.21 56.45
C LEU A 60 0.46 -26.06 55.42
N HIS A 61 -0.71 -25.56 55.84
CA HIS A 61 -1.68 -25.02 54.89
C HIS A 61 -1.10 -23.72 54.33
N ARG A 62 -0.38 -23.83 53.21
CA ARG A 62 0.13 -22.70 52.44
C ARG A 62 -1.04 -22.09 51.67
N GLY A 63 -1.92 -21.38 52.37
CA GLY A 63 -2.81 -20.43 51.72
C GLY A 63 -1.92 -19.44 50.96
N LEU A 64 -2.21 -19.19 49.67
CA LEU A 64 -1.54 -18.13 48.92
C LEU A 64 -1.59 -16.87 49.79
N SER A 65 -0.43 -16.39 50.25
CA SER A 65 -0.38 -15.22 51.11
C SER A 65 -1.07 -14.09 50.36
N ARG A 66 -1.83 -13.25 51.07
CA ARG A 66 -2.45 -12.04 50.48
C ARG A 66 -1.46 -11.27 49.59
N GLN A 67 -0.18 -11.30 49.94
CA GLN A 67 0.92 -10.71 49.19
C GLN A 67 1.13 -11.34 47.80
N ALA A 68 1.07 -12.66 47.66
CA ALA A 68 1.18 -13.33 46.35
C ALA A 68 -0.02 -12.99 45.45
N LEU A 69 -1.21 -12.88 46.03
CA LEU A 69 -2.42 -12.52 45.29
C LEU A 69 -2.39 -11.05 44.86
N ILE A 70 -1.89 -10.15 45.72
CA ILE A 70 -1.64 -8.74 45.39
C ILE A 70 -0.60 -8.63 44.27
N LEU A 71 0.48 -9.41 44.32
CA LEU A 71 1.51 -9.40 43.28
C LEU A 71 0.95 -9.82 41.91
N VAL A 72 0.15 -10.88 41.86
CA VAL A 72 -0.50 -11.34 40.62
C VAL A 72 -1.45 -10.28 40.07
N VAL A 73 -2.23 -9.61 40.95
CA VAL A 73 -3.11 -8.51 40.54
C VAL A 73 -2.29 -7.33 40.00
N LEU A 74 -1.18 -6.96 40.63
CA LEU A 74 -0.31 -5.89 40.14
C LEU A 74 0.30 -6.21 38.78
N ILE A 75 0.74 -7.46 38.56
CA ILE A 75 1.25 -7.90 37.26
C ILE A 75 0.14 -7.85 36.21
N ALA A 76 -1.06 -8.34 36.52
CA ALA A 76 -2.20 -8.31 35.61
C ALA A 76 -2.62 -6.88 35.26
N VAL A 77 -2.61 -5.96 36.23
CA VAL A 77 -2.90 -4.54 35.99
C VAL A 77 -1.79 -3.91 35.15
N ALA A 78 -0.52 -4.14 35.45
CA ALA A 78 0.59 -3.61 34.64
C ALA A 78 0.54 -4.10 33.19
N PHE A 79 0.28 -5.39 32.97
CA PHE A 79 0.11 -5.95 31.64
C PHE A 79 -1.14 -5.42 30.93
N GLY A 80 -2.27 -5.33 31.63
CA GLY A 80 -3.49 -4.73 31.10
C GLY A 80 -3.28 -3.27 30.71
N THR A 81 -2.50 -2.52 31.49
CA THR A 81 -2.18 -1.11 31.21
C THR A 81 -1.21 -0.99 30.03
N ALA A 82 -0.21 -1.88 29.92
CA ALA A 82 0.71 -1.92 28.78
C ALA A 82 0.00 -2.33 27.48
N ILE A 83 -0.92 -3.29 27.54
CA ILE A 83 -1.78 -3.67 26.40
C ILE A 83 -2.72 -2.51 26.05
N TYR A 84 -3.31 -1.87 27.06
CA TYR A 84 -4.19 -0.72 26.84
C TYR A 84 -3.45 0.49 26.26
N MET A 85 -2.22 0.78 26.70
CA MET A 85 -1.35 1.82 26.11
C MET A 85 -0.74 1.40 24.77
N GLY A 86 -0.52 0.11 24.53
CA GLY A 86 -0.08 -0.39 23.22
C GLY A 86 -1.20 -0.39 22.17
N ILE A 87 -2.46 -0.52 22.60
CA ILE A 87 -3.65 -0.41 21.74
C ILE A 87 -4.11 1.05 21.62
N ARG A 88 -3.86 1.90 22.62
CA ARG A 88 -4.05 3.34 22.58
C ARG A 88 -2.70 4.03 22.67
N ASN A 89 -2.00 4.17 21.54
CA ASN A 89 -0.82 5.04 21.42
C ASN A 89 -1.15 6.45 21.96
N PRO A 90 -0.61 6.91 23.10
CA PRO A 90 -0.85 8.27 23.60
C PRO A 90 0.26 9.25 23.16
N TYR A 91 1.03 8.90 22.12
CA TYR A 91 2.02 9.77 21.50
C TYR A 91 1.66 10.08 20.04
N GLU A 92 0.38 10.26 19.76
CA GLU A 92 -0.01 11.21 18.71
C GLU A 92 -0.04 12.58 19.37
N SER A 93 0.92 13.43 18.99
CA SER A 93 0.73 14.86 19.19
C SER A 93 -0.57 15.23 18.48
N PRO A 94 -1.52 15.92 19.12
CA PRO A 94 -2.72 16.39 18.45
C PRO A 94 -2.34 17.62 17.60
N VAL A 95 -1.52 17.41 16.58
CA VAL A 95 -1.78 18.09 15.32
C VAL A 95 -2.99 17.33 14.82
N ALA A 96 -4.14 18.01 14.70
CA ALA A 96 -5.31 17.41 14.10
C ALA A 96 -4.85 16.63 12.85
N GLU A 97 -5.02 15.30 12.86
CA GLU A 97 -4.87 14.51 11.65
C GLU A 97 -5.95 15.03 10.69
N LEU A 98 -5.57 16.03 9.90
CA LEU A 98 -6.27 16.37 8.69
C LEU A 98 -6.22 15.07 7.90
N SER A 99 -7.36 14.38 7.79
CA SER A 99 -7.49 13.23 6.90
C SER A 99 -6.84 13.62 5.58
N PRO A 100 -5.88 12.84 5.05
CA PRO A 100 -5.14 13.22 3.86
C PRO A 100 -6.15 13.56 2.76
N GLU A 101 -5.98 14.73 2.15
CA GLU A 101 -6.96 15.21 1.20
C GLU A 101 -7.02 14.22 0.01
N PRO A 102 -8.21 13.71 -0.35
CA PRO A 102 -8.33 12.75 -1.45
C PRO A 102 -7.88 13.39 -2.76
N LEU A 103 -7.39 12.55 -3.70
CA LEU A 103 -6.96 12.99 -5.02
C LEU A 103 -8.05 13.82 -5.69
N ARG A 104 -7.66 14.99 -6.20
CA ARG A 104 -8.47 15.80 -7.11
C ARG A 104 -8.03 15.58 -8.53
N MET A 105 -8.98 15.35 -9.42
CA MET A 105 -8.71 15.15 -10.83
C MET A 105 -9.53 16.07 -11.72
N THR A 106 -8.94 16.45 -12.85
CA THR A 106 -9.59 17.18 -13.91
C THR A 106 -9.21 16.53 -15.23
N VAL A 107 -10.19 16.04 -15.98
CA VAL A 107 -9.98 15.41 -17.30
C VAL A 107 -10.68 16.25 -18.35
N ILE A 108 -9.90 16.81 -19.28
CA ILE A 108 -10.38 17.70 -20.33
C ILE A 108 -10.23 17.01 -21.69
N PRO A 109 -11.32 16.53 -22.30
CA PRO A 109 -11.29 16.08 -23.68
C PRO A 109 -11.04 17.25 -24.63
N LEU A 110 -10.21 17.02 -25.65
CA LEU A 110 -9.84 17.99 -26.68
C LEU A 110 -10.45 17.59 -28.02
N ALA A 111 -11.43 18.37 -28.48
CA ALA A 111 -12.13 18.14 -29.73
C ALA A 111 -11.34 18.66 -30.93
N PRO A 112 -11.05 17.83 -31.96
CA PRO A 112 -10.45 18.31 -33.20
C PRO A 112 -11.41 19.22 -33.95
N GLN A 113 -10.86 20.22 -34.63
CA GLN A 113 -11.64 21.17 -35.45
C GLN A 113 -12.08 20.59 -36.81
N GLY A 114 -11.55 19.43 -37.20
CA GLY A 114 -11.84 18.78 -38.47
C GLY A 114 -11.59 17.28 -38.40
N ALA A 115 -11.49 16.64 -39.56
CA ALA A 115 -11.20 15.21 -39.63
C ALA A 115 -9.80 14.93 -39.05
N VAL A 116 -9.70 13.89 -38.22
CA VAL A 116 -8.43 13.47 -37.62
C VAL A 116 -7.48 13.01 -38.73
N PRO A 117 -6.28 13.59 -38.84
CA PRO A 117 -5.32 13.17 -39.84
C PRO A 117 -4.78 11.77 -39.56
N GLY A 118 -4.50 11.01 -40.62
CA GLY A 118 -3.96 9.66 -40.49
C GLY A 118 -3.21 9.18 -41.71
N ALA A 119 -2.28 8.27 -41.46
CA ALA A 119 -1.39 7.65 -42.45
C ALA A 119 -1.19 6.17 -42.10
N VAL A 120 -0.77 5.37 -43.08
CA VAL A 120 -0.50 3.94 -42.87
C VAL A 120 0.73 3.74 -41.99
N ASP A 121 1.75 4.57 -42.18
CA ASP A 121 2.99 4.55 -41.39
C ASP A 121 2.89 5.52 -40.19
N PRO A 122 2.89 5.02 -38.94
CA PRO A 122 2.92 5.86 -37.75
C PRO A 122 4.14 6.79 -37.68
N GLU A 123 5.29 6.36 -38.18
CA GLU A 123 6.53 7.15 -38.10
C GLU A 123 6.42 8.42 -38.94
N GLN A 124 5.74 8.35 -40.10
CA GLN A 124 5.41 9.52 -40.90
C GLN A 124 4.55 10.53 -40.11
N LEU A 125 3.61 10.06 -39.30
CA LEU A 125 2.77 10.93 -38.47
C LEU A 125 3.63 11.63 -37.40
N PHE A 126 4.46 10.87 -36.67
CA PHE A 126 5.33 11.42 -35.66
C PHE A 126 6.27 12.47 -36.24
N ALA A 127 6.96 12.16 -37.33
CA ALA A 127 7.91 13.05 -38.02
C ALA A 127 7.26 14.36 -38.50
N ARG A 128 5.96 14.36 -38.78
CA ARG A 128 5.20 15.54 -39.24
C ARG A 128 4.37 16.20 -38.14
N SER A 129 4.67 15.92 -36.88
CA SER A 129 4.02 16.48 -35.70
C SER A 129 5.04 17.11 -34.75
N PRO A 130 4.61 17.87 -33.72
CA PRO A 130 5.50 18.33 -32.67
C PRO A 130 6.24 17.21 -31.91
N ALA A 131 5.75 15.96 -32.00
CA ALA A 131 6.30 14.78 -31.34
C ALA A 131 7.56 14.22 -32.02
N ALA A 132 7.97 14.75 -33.19
CA ALA A 132 9.17 14.31 -33.90
C ALA A 132 10.45 14.41 -33.05
N GLN A 133 10.47 15.34 -32.08
CA GLN A 133 11.60 15.63 -31.20
C GLN A 133 11.46 15.02 -29.79
N PHE A 134 10.43 14.20 -29.56
CA PHE A 134 10.16 13.61 -28.25
C PHE A 134 11.02 12.36 -28.07
N GLY A 135 11.34 12.04 -26.81
CA GLY A 135 11.94 10.76 -26.46
C GLY A 135 10.96 9.61 -26.65
N ILE A 136 11.44 8.38 -26.55
CA ILE A 136 10.63 7.17 -26.70
C ILE A 136 10.50 6.48 -25.34
N GLY A 137 9.27 6.11 -24.97
CA GLY A 137 8.99 5.35 -23.75
C GLY A 137 9.58 5.98 -22.49
N ALA A 138 10.08 5.12 -21.58
CA ALA A 138 10.63 5.54 -20.29
C ALA A 138 11.93 6.35 -20.40
N GLU A 139 12.64 6.27 -21.54
CA GLU A 139 13.83 7.08 -21.82
C GLU A 139 13.46 8.56 -22.05
N GLY A 140 12.23 8.83 -22.51
CA GLY A 140 11.68 10.19 -22.63
C GLY A 140 11.31 10.84 -21.31
N ILE A 141 11.41 10.13 -20.19
CA ILE A 141 11.14 10.60 -18.83
C ILE A 141 12.47 10.71 -18.09
N ALA A 142 13.19 11.80 -18.32
CA ALA A 142 14.49 12.03 -17.70
C ALA A 142 14.33 12.56 -16.27
N LEU A 143 15.12 12.02 -15.34
CA LEU A 143 15.23 12.57 -13.99
C LEU A 143 16.09 13.85 -14.04
N PRO A 144 15.67 14.93 -13.36
CA PRO A 144 16.47 16.14 -13.27
C PRO A 144 17.72 15.88 -12.40
N ALA A 145 18.72 16.75 -12.52
CA ALA A 145 19.80 16.78 -11.53
C ALA A 145 19.23 17.28 -10.18
N THR A 146 19.59 16.60 -9.09
CA THR A 146 19.07 16.88 -7.75
C THR A 146 20.18 17.26 -6.78
N LYS A 147 19.76 17.84 -5.66
CA LYS A 147 20.57 18.07 -4.46
C LYS A 147 19.68 17.86 -3.25
N SER A 148 20.29 17.63 -2.09
CA SER A 148 19.60 17.67 -0.80
C SER A 148 18.88 19.00 -0.58
N THR A 149 17.75 18.96 0.11
CA THR A 149 17.02 20.14 0.60
C THR A 149 17.42 20.45 2.04
N ALA A 150 16.62 21.26 2.76
CA ALA A 150 16.87 21.57 4.16
C ALA A 150 16.63 20.34 5.06
N HIS A 151 15.57 19.56 4.79
CA HIS A 151 15.17 18.43 5.64
C HIS A 151 15.25 17.06 4.95
N PHE A 152 15.59 17.02 3.65
CA PHE A 152 15.73 15.78 2.89
C PHE A 152 17.12 15.63 2.28
N SER A 153 17.68 14.43 2.45
CA SER A 153 18.93 14.02 1.81
C SER A 153 18.78 13.92 0.30
N ASP A 154 19.90 13.98 -0.43
CA ASP A 154 19.90 13.79 -1.88
C ASP A 154 19.29 12.45 -2.30
N SER A 155 19.59 11.36 -1.56
CA SER A 155 19.00 10.05 -1.81
C SER A 155 17.48 10.02 -1.64
N GLN A 156 16.93 10.80 -0.69
CA GLN A 156 15.48 10.89 -0.51
C GLN A 156 14.82 11.64 -1.67
N VAL A 157 15.43 12.74 -2.14
CA VAL A 157 14.95 13.48 -3.31
C VAL A 157 14.97 12.61 -4.57
N VAL A 158 16.05 11.85 -4.77
CA VAL A 158 16.17 10.88 -5.88
C VAL A 158 15.12 9.78 -5.75
N SER A 159 14.86 9.26 -4.55
CA SER A 159 13.82 8.26 -4.31
C SER A 159 12.45 8.79 -4.73
N ALA A 160 12.06 9.99 -4.27
CA ALA A 160 10.78 10.61 -4.63
C ALA A 160 10.60 10.73 -6.15
N LEU A 161 11.63 11.23 -6.84
CA LEU A 161 11.60 11.41 -8.28
C LEU A 161 11.56 10.08 -9.03
N THR A 162 12.22 9.04 -8.51
CA THR A 162 12.20 7.70 -9.10
C THR A 162 10.84 7.05 -8.92
N THR A 163 10.24 7.12 -7.72
CA THR A 163 8.89 6.62 -7.47
C THR A 163 7.85 7.33 -8.35
N ALA A 164 7.93 8.66 -8.47
CA ALA A 164 7.07 9.42 -9.40
C ALA A 164 7.27 9.00 -10.86
N LYS A 165 8.52 8.79 -11.30
CA LYS A 165 8.82 8.30 -12.65
C LYS A 165 8.21 6.92 -12.89
N ASP A 166 8.36 5.98 -11.96
CA ASP A 166 7.83 4.63 -12.08
C ASP A 166 6.30 4.66 -12.18
N TYR A 167 5.63 5.46 -11.34
CA TYR A 167 4.18 5.69 -11.45
C TYR A 167 3.80 6.19 -12.85
N ILE A 168 4.52 7.16 -13.40
CA ILE A 168 4.23 7.72 -14.74
C ILE A 168 4.45 6.67 -15.83
N VAL A 169 5.50 5.85 -15.74
CA VAL A 169 5.78 4.77 -16.69
C VAL A 169 4.65 3.75 -16.66
N GLU A 170 4.29 3.22 -15.49
CA GLU A 170 3.24 2.21 -15.35
C GLU A 170 1.87 2.77 -15.77
N SER A 171 1.56 4.01 -15.38
CA SER A 171 0.24 4.61 -15.65
C SER A 171 0.08 5.21 -17.05
N SER A 172 1.13 5.33 -17.86
CA SER A 172 1.04 5.99 -19.18
C SER A 172 1.77 5.32 -20.32
N LEU A 173 2.62 4.33 -20.07
CA LEU A 173 3.41 3.65 -21.10
C LEU A 173 3.20 2.14 -21.15
N TYR A 174 2.79 1.52 -20.03
CA TYR A 174 2.66 0.08 -19.95
C TYR A 174 1.51 -0.44 -20.83
N PRO A 175 1.76 -1.25 -21.88
CA PRO A 175 0.73 -1.63 -22.87
C PRO A 175 -0.51 -2.31 -22.28
N GLU A 176 -0.32 -3.13 -21.24
CA GLU A 176 -1.36 -3.84 -20.51
C GLU A 176 -2.27 -2.89 -19.72
N VAL A 177 -1.76 -1.74 -19.28
CA VAL A 177 -2.56 -0.65 -18.68
C VAL A 177 -3.29 0.12 -19.78
N LEU A 178 -2.60 0.43 -20.88
CA LEU A 178 -3.16 1.23 -21.99
C LEU A 178 -4.34 0.54 -22.69
N THR A 179 -4.27 -0.78 -22.84
CA THR A 179 -5.23 -1.56 -23.67
C THR A 179 -5.74 -2.85 -23.02
N GLY A 180 -5.15 -3.30 -21.90
CA GLY A 180 -5.37 -4.63 -21.33
C GLY A 180 -6.18 -4.68 -20.03
N GLY A 181 -6.70 -3.55 -19.56
CA GLY A 181 -7.51 -3.47 -18.33
C GLY A 181 -6.73 -3.72 -17.04
N GLU A 182 -5.42 -3.96 -17.12
CA GLU A 182 -4.54 -4.14 -15.96
C GLU A 182 -4.46 -2.80 -15.20
N VAL A 183 -4.67 -2.87 -13.88
CA VAL A 183 -4.61 -1.70 -13.00
C VAL A 183 -3.67 -1.94 -11.81
N ARG A 184 -3.24 -3.18 -11.61
CA ARG A 184 -2.50 -3.57 -10.41
C ARG A 184 -1.07 -3.04 -10.46
N ALA A 185 -0.45 -2.92 -11.64
CA ALA A 185 0.87 -2.30 -11.79
C ALA A 185 0.89 -0.86 -11.24
N VAL A 186 -0.19 -0.10 -11.46
CA VAL A 186 -0.35 1.25 -10.91
C VAL A 186 -0.78 1.22 -9.44
N ARG A 187 -1.73 0.33 -9.09
CA ARG A 187 -2.29 0.23 -7.74
C ARG A 187 -1.23 -0.07 -6.67
N VAL A 188 -0.24 -0.90 -6.97
CA VAL A 188 0.82 -1.26 -5.99
C VAL A 188 1.80 -0.12 -5.71
N LEU A 189 1.87 0.87 -6.59
CA LEU A 189 2.71 2.05 -6.42
C LEU A 189 2.00 3.16 -5.64
N LEU A 190 0.71 3.01 -5.34
CA LEU A 190 -0.03 4.01 -4.58
C LEU A 190 0.16 3.85 -3.08
N ASP A 191 0.10 4.98 -2.41
CA ASP A 191 -0.07 5.05 -0.96
C ASP A 191 -1.33 4.27 -0.53
N PRO A 192 -1.27 3.44 0.53
CA PRO A 192 -2.41 2.67 1.02
C PRO A 192 -3.68 3.49 1.30
N ASP A 193 -3.53 4.74 1.73
CA ASP A 193 -4.64 5.65 2.04
C ASP A 193 -5.46 6.01 0.79
N GLN A 194 -4.90 5.85 -0.41
CA GLN A 194 -5.57 6.17 -1.68
C GLN A 194 -6.26 4.97 -2.33
N LEU A 195 -6.06 3.75 -1.79
CA LEU A 195 -6.52 2.53 -2.44
C LEU A 195 -8.06 2.45 -2.53
N ASP A 196 -8.77 2.93 -1.51
CA ASP A 196 -10.24 2.94 -1.53
C ASP A 196 -10.78 3.86 -2.65
N GLN A 197 -10.20 5.06 -2.78
CA GLN A 197 -10.57 5.99 -3.86
C GLN A 197 -10.21 5.42 -5.24
N PHE A 198 -9.03 4.80 -5.35
CA PHE A 198 -8.59 4.15 -6.58
C PHE A 198 -9.56 3.04 -6.97
N ASP A 199 -9.84 2.09 -6.08
CA ASP A 199 -10.72 0.94 -6.35
C ASP A 199 -12.14 1.43 -6.70
N GLN A 200 -12.69 2.40 -5.97
CA GLN A 200 -13.98 3.03 -6.29
C GLN A 200 -14.02 3.65 -7.69
N SER A 201 -12.90 4.23 -8.15
CA SER A 201 -12.82 4.81 -9.50
C SER A 201 -13.06 3.76 -10.59
N PHE A 202 -12.61 2.51 -10.38
CA PHE A 202 -12.80 1.43 -11.36
C PHE A 202 -14.13 0.69 -11.18
N ASP A 203 -14.62 0.55 -9.95
CA ASP A 203 -15.89 -0.11 -9.66
C ASP A 203 -17.10 0.73 -10.07
N SER A 204 -17.03 2.06 -9.92
CA SER A 204 -18.09 2.99 -10.30
C SER A 204 -17.53 4.27 -10.93
N PRO A 205 -17.02 4.20 -12.17
CA PRO A 205 -16.38 5.33 -12.84
C PRO A 205 -17.33 6.51 -13.01
N VAL A 206 -16.91 7.70 -12.58
CA VAL A 206 -17.70 8.94 -12.73
C VAL A 206 -16.79 10.18 -12.86
N ALA A 207 -17.22 11.16 -13.65
CA ALA A 207 -16.53 12.43 -13.84
C ALA A 207 -16.83 13.47 -12.73
N ASP A 208 -16.70 13.07 -11.46
CA ASP A 208 -16.98 13.92 -10.29
C ASP A 208 -15.75 14.69 -9.77
N GLY A 209 -14.62 14.55 -10.46
CA GLY A 209 -13.33 15.12 -10.06
C GLY A 209 -12.57 14.30 -9.03
N ARG A 210 -12.98 13.06 -8.77
CA ARG A 210 -12.32 12.13 -7.83
C ARG A 210 -12.28 10.68 -8.30
N HIS A 211 -13.24 10.23 -9.11
CA HIS A 211 -13.45 8.82 -9.41
C HIS A 211 -13.44 8.49 -10.91
N ALA A 212 -12.67 9.24 -11.71
CA ALA A 212 -12.42 8.94 -13.10
C ALA A 212 -11.11 8.12 -13.25
N PRO A 213 -11.16 6.84 -13.66
CA PRO A 213 -9.99 6.04 -13.99
C PRO A 213 -8.98 6.72 -14.91
N THR A 214 -9.44 7.52 -15.87
CA THR A 214 -8.58 8.26 -16.79
C THR A 214 -7.78 9.40 -16.14
N GLY A 215 -8.13 9.79 -14.91
CA GLY A 215 -7.32 10.66 -14.06
C GLY A 215 -6.12 9.93 -13.42
N TRP A 216 -6.27 8.65 -13.11
CA TRP A 216 -5.21 7.83 -12.52
C TRP A 216 -4.21 7.32 -13.57
N LEU A 217 -4.71 6.85 -14.70
CA LEU A 217 -3.88 6.20 -15.73
C LEU A 217 -4.49 6.35 -17.12
N VAL A 218 -3.67 6.23 -18.16
CA VAL A 218 -4.12 6.33 -19.55
C VAL A 218 -4.72 4.99 -19.97
N ARG A 219 -5.98 5.01 -20.45
CA ARG A 219 -6.69 3.80 -20.92
C ARG A 219 -7.45 4.11 -22.19
N PHE A 220 -7.28 3.28 -23.20
CA PHE A 220 -8.09 3.32 -24.40
C PHE A 220 -9.18 2.27 -24.31
N ASP A 221 -10.37 2.58 -24.86
CA ASP A 221 -11.43 1.59 -25.05
C ASP A 221 -10.94 0.48 -26.00
N PRO A 222 -10.68 -0.74 -25.50
CA PRO A 222 -10.02 -1.79 -26.29
C PRO A 222 -10.92 -2.32 -27.39
N SER A 223 -12.23 -2.07 -27.34
CA SER A 223 -13.16 -2.41 -28.41
C SER A 223 -13.04 -1.48 -29.63
N ARG A 224 -12.42 -0.29 -29.45
CA ARG A 224 -12.36 0.76 -30.46
C ARG A 224 -10.96 1.07 -30.95
N ALA A 225 -9.96 1.04 -30.07
CA ALA A 225 -8.60 1.40 -30.42
C ALA A 225 -7.58 0.41 -29.87
N GLN A 226 -6.52 0.20 -30.65
CA GLN A 226 -5.31 -0.50 -30.25
C GLN A 226 -4.07 0.30 -30.67
N LEU A 227 -2.94 0.02 -30.03
CA LEU A 227 -1.65 0.60 -30.44
C LEU A 227 -1.31 0.16 -31.88
N ALA A 228 -0.90 1.14 -32.69
CA ALA A 228 -0.33 0.94 -34.02
C ALA A 228 1.21 0.88 -33.97
N ASP A 229 1.82 1.42 -32.92
CA ASP A 229 3.25 1.42 -32.63
C ASP A 229 3.44 1.40 -31.10
N ASP A 230 4.42 0.65 -30.61
CA ASP A 230 4.80 0.56 -29.19
C ASP A 230 5.79 1.66 -28.78
N LYS A 231 6.41 2.36 -29.74
CA LYS A 231 7.34 3.47 -29.51
C LYS A 231 6.61 4.77 -29.18
N ILE A 232 5.90 4.79 -28.06
CA ILE A 232 5.17 5.97 -27.54
C ILE A 232 6.14 7.14 -27.38
N ARG A 233 5.77 8.30 -27.90
CA ARG A 233 6.58 9.53 -27.83
C ARG A 233 6.27 10.29 -26.56
N VAL A 234 7.30 10.68 -25.81
CA VAL A 234 7.17 11.35 -24.51
C VAL A 234 8.10 12.55 -24.41
N ARG A 235 7.58 13.63 -23.83
CA ARG A 235 8.38 14.78 -23.41
C ARG A 235 7.77 15.39 -22.16
N GLY A 236 8.60 15.70 -21.17
CA GLY A 236 8.13 16.37 -19.97
C GLY A 236 9.26 16.73 -19.02
N THR A 237 8.86 17.14 -17.82
CA THR A 237 9.78 17.47 -16.73
C THR A 237 9.27 16.95 -15.41
N LEU A 238 10.21 16.58 -14.54
CA LEU A 238 9.98 16.34 -13.11
C LEU A 238 10.68 17.44 -12.31
N ARG A 239 10.05 17.89 -11.22
CA ARG A 239 10.65 18.83 -10.27
C ARG A 239 10.30 18.37 -8.86
N ALA A 240 11.30 18.30 -7.99
CA ALA A 240 11.11 18.06 -6.57
C ALA A 240 11.30 19.36 -5.79
N ALA A 241 10.45 19.59 -4.80
CA ALA A 241 10.55 20.68 -3.85
C ALA A 241 10.16 20.19 -2.45
N GLU A 242 10.63 20.89 -1.44
CA GLU A 242 10.21 20.64 -0.06
C GLU A 242 8.99 21.51 0.23
N ALA A 243 7.87 20.89 0.62
CA ALA A 243 6.67 21.62 1.04
C ALA A 243 6.80 22.04 2.51
N ASP A 244 7.27 21.13 3.35
CA ASP A 244 7.60 21.34 4.75
C ASP A 244 8.67 20.34 5.23
N SER A 245 9.00 20.34 6.52
CA SER A 245 10.06 19.48 7.08
C SER A 245 9.77 17.97 7.07
N ALA A 246 8.54 17.59 6.78
CA ALA A 246 8.05 16.21 6.73
C ALA A 246 7.64 15.77 5.31
N THR A 247 7.41 16.71 4.38
CA THR A 247 6.81 16.44 3.07
C THR A 247 7.67 16.93 1.91
N LEU A 248 8.00 16.03 0.97
CA LEU A 248 8.48 16.37 -0.36
C LEU A 248 7.33 16.38 -1.36
N GLU A 249 7.31 17.40 -2.21
CA GLU A 249 6.43 17.45 -3.37
C GLU A 249 7.21 17.16 -4.64
N VAL A 250 6.60 16.37 -5.54
CA VAL A 250 7.09 16.21 -6.91
C VAL A 250 6.00 16.62 -7.89
N VAL A 251 6.33 17.56 -8.78
CA VAL A 251 5.45 17.93 -9.89
C VAL A 251 5.99 17.32 -11.17
N ALA A 252 5.13 16.61 -11.88
CA ALA A 252 5.41 15.99 -13.16
C ALA A 252 4.49 16.57 -14.25
N ASP A 253 5.06 17.18 -15.28
CA ASP A 253 4.30 17.67 -16.46
C ASP A 253 4.83 16.96 -17.70
N HIS A 254 4.06 16.01 -18.24
CA HIS A 254 4.45 15.17 -19.36
C HIS A 254 3.39 15.16 -20.44
N THR A 255 3.83 15.21 -21.70
CA THR A 255 3.01 14.99 -22.88
C THR A 255 3.41 13.67 -23.54
N PHE A 256 2.42 12.79 -23.71
CA PHE A 256 2.52 11.49 -24.34
C PHE A 256 1.80 11.53 -25.68
N VAL A 257 2.37 10.91 -26.70
CA VAL A 257 1.77 10.78 -28.02
C VAL A 257 1.79 9.32 -28.47
N TYR A 258 0.60 8.77 -28.67
CA TYR A 258 0.34 7.38 -29.03
C TYR A 258 -0.08 7.31 -30.49
N ALA A 259 0.40 6.30 -31.23
CA ALA A 259 -0.16 5.96 -32.53
C ALA A 259 -1.24 4.90 -32.34
N LEU A 260 -2.47 5.20 -32.77
CA LEU A 260 -3.64 4.35 -32.57
C LEU A 260 -4.27 3.98 -33.92
N ARG A 261 -4.85 2.77 -33.98
CA ARG A 261 -5.65 2.29 -35.11
C ARG A 261 -6.90 1.55 -34.59
N PRO A 262 -7.91 1.30 -35.43
CA PRO A 262 -9.09 0.55 -35.00
C PRO A 262 -8.72 -0.85 -34.53
N THR A 263 -9.41 -1.35 -33.50
CA THR A 263 -9.22 -2.71 -33.00
C THR A 263 -9.51 -3.75 -34.10
N GLY A 264 -8.62 -4.74 -34.24
CA GLY A 264 -8.74 -5.80 -35.24
C GLY A 264 -8.42 -5.38 -36.68
N ALA A 265 -8.00 -4.13 -36.89
CA ALA A 265 -7.60 -3.66 -38.21
C ALA A 265 -6.28 -4.28 -38.66
N ASP A 266 -6.15 -4.52 -39.97
CA ASP A 266 -4.90 -5.02 -40.54
C ASP A 266 -3.77 -3.98 -40.46
N GLY A 267 -2.55 -4.39 -40.82
CA GLY A 267 -1.37 -3.50 -40.82
C GLY A 267 -1.41 -2.38 -41.86
N LYS A 268 -2.45 -2.32 -42.72
CA LYS A 268 -2.60 -1.29 -43.76
C LYS A 268 -3.64 -0.23 -43.37
N ALA A 269 -4.37 -0.43 -42.28
CA ALA A 269 -5.28 0.58 -41.75
C ALA A 269 -4.50 1.84 -41.34
N LYS A 270 -5.08 3.01 -41.62
CA LYS A 270 -4.48 4.28 -41.24
C LYS A 270 -4.44 4.38 -39.71
N ALA A 271 -3.27 4.66 -39.18
CA ALA A 271 -3.09 5.11 -37.81
C ALA A 271 -3.40 6.62 -37.70
N SER A 272 -3.65 7.07 -36.48
CA SER A 272 -3.76 8.48 -36.10
C SER A 272 -3.03 8.71 -34.78
N LEU A 273 -2.55 9.94 -34.55
CA LEU A 273 -1.92 10.30 -33.28
C LEU A 273 -2.97 10.70 -32.24
N PHE A 274 -2.79 10.23 -31.02
CA PHE A 274 -3.53 10.64 -29.83
C PHE A 274 -2.56 11.22 -28.81
N THR A 275 -2.84 12.42 -28.31
CA THR A 275 -1.97 13.17 -27.40
C THR A 275 -2.63 13.29 -26.03
N VAL A 276 -1.87 13.02 -24.98
CA VAL A 276 -2.26 13.21 -23.58
C VAL A 276 -1.22 14.06 -22.89
N ARG A 277 -1.60 15.22 -22.36
CA ARG A 277 -0.79 15.96 -21.39
C ARG A 277 -1.30 15.66 -19.99
N ARG A 278 -0.41 15.24 -19.10
CA ARG A 278 -0.68 14.98 -17.69
C ARG A 278 0.21 15.88 -16.84
N GLU A 279 -0.41 16.67 -15.99
CA GLU A 279 0.25 17.38 -14.90
C GLU A 279 -0.16 16.71 -13.59
N LEU A 280 0.80 16.10 -12.91
CA LEU A 280 0.60 15.29 -11.71
C LEU A 280 1.40 15.91 -10.56
N HIS A 281 0.75 16.02 -9.40
CA HIS A 281 1.38 16.50 -8.17
C HIS A 281 1.39 15.36 -7.16
N PHE A 282 2.58 14.98 -6.74
CA PHE A 282 2.80 13.93 -5.76
C PHE A 282 3.27 14.55 -4.44
N SER A 283 2.81 13.96 -3.34
CA SER A 283 3.33 14.20 -2.00
C SER A 283 4.06 12.93 -1.55
N PHE A 284 5.17 13.10 -0.82
CA PHE A 284 5.93 12.00 -0.25
C PHE A 284 6.33 12.34 1.18
N ASP A 285 5.87 11.55 2.12
CA ASP A 285 6.46 11.51 3.46
C ASP A 285 7.64 10.53 3.54
N ARG A 286 8.20 10.31 4.73
CA ARG A 286 9.35 9.40 4.89
C ARG A 286 8.99 7.93 4.71
N ASP A 287 7.74 7.55 4.99
CA ASP A 287 7.27 6.18 4.81
C ASP A 287 6.99 5.88 3.34
N ASP A 288 6.39 6.83 2.60
CA ASP A 288 6.22 6.75 1.15
C ASP A 288 7.56 6.49 0.44
N LEU A 289 8.59 7.25 0.80
CA LEU A 289 9.94 7.10 0.25
C LEU A 289 10.56 5.75 0.60
N ARG A 290 10.33 5.24 1.81
CA ARG A 290 10.85 3.95 2.27
C ARG A 290 10.15 2.78 1.57
N MET A 291 8.86 2.93 1.29
CA MET A 291 8.00 1.89 0.73
C MET A 291 7.91 1.95 -0.81
N HIS A 292 8.50 2.96 -1.44
CA HIS A 292 8.39 3.23 -2.88
C HIS A 292 6.93 3.41 -3.32
N GLN A 293 6.19 4.18 -2.54
CA GLN A 293 4.78 4.50 -2.77
C GLN A 293 4.62 5.98 -3.10
N ALA A 294 3.62 6.29 -3.92
CA ALA A 294 3.30 7.62 -4.38
C ALA A 294 1.90 8.01 -3.92
N ARG A 295 1.81 9.12 -3.20
CA ARG A 295 0.54 9.79 -2.90
C ARG A 295 0.28 10.86 -3.96
N LEU A 296 -0.71 10.64 -4.83
CA LEU A 296 -1.09 11.57 -5.87
C LEU A 296 -2.14 12.56 -5.34
N VAL A 297 -1.82 13.85 -5.31
CA VAL A 297 -2.69 14.90 -4.73
C VAL A 297 -3.54 15.58 -5.81
N VAL A 298 -2.93 15.85 -6.97
CA VAL A 298 -3.60 16.49 -8.12
C VAL A 298 -3.29 15.72 -9.39
N SER A 299 -4.32 15.50 -10.22
CA SER A 299 -4.20 14.98 -11.58
C SER A 299 -4.94 15.88 -12.58
N TYR A 300 -4.19 16.57 -13.43
CA TYR A 300 -4.75 17.37 -14.50
C TYR A 300 -4.41 16.76 -15.86
N VAL A 301 -5.43 16.35 -16.61
CA VAL A 301 -5.30 15.60 -17.86
C VAL A 301 -5.97 16.34 -18.99
N GLN A 302 -5.25 16.55 -20.09
CA GLN A 302 -5.79 17.04 -21.36
C GLN A 302 -5.53 15.99 -22.43
N ALA A 303 -6.57 15.48 -23.09
CA ALA A 303 -6.46 14.35 -23.99
C ALA A 303 -7.23 14.56 -25.30
N GLY A 304 -6.64 14.23 -26.44
CA GLY A 304 -7.33 14.29 -27.74
C GLY A 304 -6.52 13.71 -28.89
N PRO A 305 -7.14 13.43 -30.05
CA PRO A 305 -8.49 13.86 -30.43
C PRO A 305 -9.63 13.04 -29.77
N LEU A 306 -10.56 13.72 -29.10
CA LEU A 306 -11.76 13.14 -28.47
C LEU A 306 -13.03 13.85 -28.93
N SER A 307 -14.19 13.26 -28.69
CA SER A 307 -15.49 13.94 -28.84
C SER A 307 -15.99 14.38 -27.48
N CYS A 308 -16.23 15.67 -27.26
CA CYS A 308 -16.69 16.19 -25.96
C CYS A 308 -18.11 15.75 -25.57
N ALA A 309 -18.89 15.27 -26.53
CA ALA A 309 -20.20 14.68 -26.29
C ALA A 309 -20.14 13.23 -25.72
N GLU A 310 -18.96 12.60 -25.71
CA GLU A 310 -18.77 11.26 -25.15
C GLU A 310 -18.11 11.32 -23.77
N ASP A 311 -18.61 10.51 -22.84
CA ASP A 311 -17.98 10.34 -21.54
C ASP A 311 -16.57 9.74 -21.67
N SER A 312 -15.63 10.34 -20.96
CA SER A 312 -14.21 9.96 -20.93
C SER A 312 -13.74 9.58 -19.52
N ALA A 313 -14.64 9.42 -18.54
CA ALA A 313 -14.27 9.10 -17.16
C ALA A 313 -13.58 7.73 -17.06
N ASN A 314 -14.20 6.68 -17.63
CA ASN A 314 -13.69 5.32 -17.51
C ASN A 314 -12.57 4.99 -18.51
N HIS A 315 -12.76 5.34 -19.78
CA HIS A 315 -11.82 5.06 -20.87
C HIS A 315 -11.82 6.22 -21.87
N PHE A 316 -10.65 6.51 -22.45
CA PHE A 316 -10.59 7.35 -23.63
C PHE A 316 -11.14 6.61 -24.84
N ARG A 317 -11.88 7.36 -25.67
CA ARG A 317 -12.52 6.88 -26.88
C ARG A 317 -12.02 7.73 -28.05
N PRO A 318 -10.80 7.44 -28.54
CA PRO A 318 -10.11 8.25 -29.53
C PRO A 318 -10.94 8.39 -30.81
N LEU A 319 -10.97 9.60 -31.36
CA LEU A 319 -11.34 9.78 -32.76
C LEU A 319 -10.14 9.33 -33.62
N LEU A 320 -10.36 8.32 -34.44
CA LEU A 320 -9.34 7.73 -35.29
C LEU A 320 -9.29 8.40 -36.67
N ALA A 321 -8.28 8.06 -37.48
CA ALA A 321 -8.07 8.62 -38.82
C ALA A 321 -9.36 8.78 -39.64
N GLY A 322 -9.63 10.02 -40.09
CA GLY A 322 -10.79 10.40 -40.90
C GLY A 322 -12.06 10.71 -40.11
N GLN A 323 -12.12 10.42 -38.80
CA GLN A 323 -13.27 10.73 -37.96
C GLN A 323 -13.29 12.21 -37.56
N THR A 324 -14.48 12.73 -37.25
CA THR A 324 -14.70 14.09 -36.76
C THR A 324 -15.38 14.04 -35.40
N ALA A 325 -15.22 15.09 -34.59
CA ALA A 325 -15.97 15.21 -33.34
C ALA A 325 -17.48 15.25 -33.62
N LYS A 326 -18.27 14.60 -32.76
CA LYS A 326 -19.73 14.73 -32.81
C LYS A 326 -20.12 16.13 -32.34
N GLU A 327 -21.21 16.64 -32.87
CA GLU A 327 -21.81 17.86 -32.35
C GLU A 327 -22.27 17.64 -30.90
N GLY A 328 -22.15 18.69 -30.10
CA GLY A 328 -22.49 18.67 -28.68
C GLY A 328 -21.32 19.03 -27.78
N GLY A 329 -21.65 19.27 -26.52
CA GLY A 329 -20.70 19.57 -25.46
C GLY A 329 -20.78 18.55 -24.33
N PRO A 330 -20.00 18.78 -23.27
CA PRO A 330 -20.13 17.97 -22.07
C PRO A 330 -21.53 18.06 -21.46
N ALA A 331 -21.86 17.14 -20.56
CA ALA A 331 -23.11 17.19 -19.81
C ALA A 331 -23.27 18.52 -19.05
N GLY A 332 -24.53 18.96 -18.89
CA GLY A 332 -24.84 20.18 -18.14
C GLY A 332 -24.38 20.08 -16.69
N THR A 333 -23.88 21.20 -16.15
CA THR A 333 -23.50 21.31 -14.73
C THR A 333 -24.68 21.88 -13.93
N ASP A 334 -25.10 21.19 -12.88
CA ASP A 334 -26.11 21.69 -11.93
C ASP A 334 -25.41 22.52 -10.84
N PRO A 335 -25.65 23.84 -10.75
CA PRO A 335 -25.02 24.70 -9.74
C PRO A 335 -25.52 24.43 -8.31
N PHE A 336 -26.59 23.65 -8.13
CA PHE A 336 -27.12 23.27 -6.82
C PHE A 336 -26.63 21.90 -6.35
N ALA A 337 -26.00 21.12 -7.24
CA ALA A 337 -25.34 19.89 -6.83
C ALA A 337 -24.11 20.23 -5.97
N THR A 338 -24.05 19.67 -4.76
CA THR A 338 -22.90 19.87 -3.85
C THR A 338 -21.69 19.04 -4.25
N ASP A 339 -21.91 18.03 -5.11
CA ASP A 339 -20.97 16.97 -5.41
C ASP A 339 -20.84 16.84 -6.94
N GLY A 340 -19.77 17.40 -7.51
CA GLY A 340 -19.50 17.28 -8.95
C GLY A 340 -18.44 18.26 -9.46
N ALA A 341 -17.58 17.79 -10.34
CA ALA A 341 -16.65 18.65 -11.07
C ALA A 341 -17.37 19.30 -12.26
N THR A 342 -17.03 20.56 -12.54
CA THR A 342 -17.50 21.22 -13.76
C THR A 342 -16.98 20.45 -14.98
N ALA A 343 -17.89 20.06 -15.86
CA ALA A 343 -17.52 19.34 -17.07
C ALA A 343 -16.88 20.32 -18.09
N LEU A 344 -15.62 20.08 -18.44
CA LEU A 344 -14.85 20.92 -19.33
C LEU A 344 -14.67 20.25 -20.69
N CYS A 345 -14.54 21.07 -21.74
CA CYS A 345 -14.18 20.62 -23.08
C CYS A 345 -13.22 21.64 -23.70
N GLY A 346 -12.12 21.16 -24.26
CA GLY A 346 -11.16 22.00 -24.98
C GLY A 346 -11.23 21.79 -26.49
N SER A 347 -10.68 22.74 -27.25
CA SER A 347 -10.42 22.56 -28.68
C SER A 347 -8.98 22.08 -28.88
N LEU A 348 -8.80 21.00 -29.64
CA LEU A 348 -7.48 20.53 -30.04
C LEU A 348 -6.91 21.45 -31.13
N ALA A 349 -5.79 22.09 -30.82
CA ALA A 349 -5.12 22.98 -31.75
C ALA A 349 -4.68 22.25 -33.04
N VAL A 350 -4.90 22.86 -34.21
CA VAL A 350 -4.47 22.32 -35.51
C VAL A 350 -2.95 22.07 -35.54
N GLY A 351 -2.17 22.95 -34.88
CA GLY A 351 -0.71 22.80 -34.79
C GLY A 351 -0.23 21.64 -33.92
N ALA A 352 -1.10 21.03 -33.10
CA ALA A 352 -0.79 19.84 -32.33
C ALA A 352 -0.97 18.54 -33.15
N GLN A 353 -1.63 18.63 -34.31
CA GLN A 353 -1.91 17.48 -35.18
C GLN A 353 -0.83 17.30 -36.25
N PRO A 354 -0.61 16.07 -36.74
CA PRO A 354 0.35 15.82 -37.81
C PRO A 354 -0.11 16.45 -39.14
N LYS A 355 0.84 16.95 -39.92
CA LYS A 355 0.59 17.51 -41.26
C LYS A 355 0.72 16.42 -42.32
N VAL A 356 -0.37 15.72 -42.65
CA VAL A 356 -0.38 14.65 -43.67
C VAL A 356 -0.85 15.12 -45.03
#